data_AF-A0AAV1IZN7-F1
#
_entry.id   AF-A0AAV1IZN7-F1
#
_cell.length_a   1.000
_cell.length_b   1.000
_cell.length_c   1.000
_cell.angle_alpha   90.00
_cell.angle_beta   90.00
_cell.angle_gamma   90.00
#
_symmetry.space_group_name_H-M   'P 1'
#
loop_
_entity.id
_entity.type
_entity.pdbx_description
1 polymer ?
#
loop_
_entity_poly.entity_id
_entity_poly.type
_entity_poly.pdbx_seq_one_letter_code
_entity_poly.pdbx_strand_id
1 'polypeptide(L)'
;MYFFKIWAFSLLCIDFLLALVDNTTETYKSTIDSLKEMVENSTSCEDLLSNYTFDQKTVIDVDWKMFFYWNYDDGPSCVFKFSPPYPVLIDRYRSELNITPPVNWNNSILFMETSTDVSAMLVSTDVLGKFRIISSTAFEVDTSYTEMAIKVVPPGYLIMLQCDFRFGFALAPYDKMPNEKNIDEAVHTLGIKSNYNKTYIYEEFIEAQLAAFEEDHLKPDDDVDDVDDDDEEGTNEYMDWE
;
A
#
# COMPACT_ATOMS: atom_id res chain seq x y z
N MET A 1 0.35 -28.73 6.79
CA MET A 1 0.41 -28.38 5.35
C MET A 1 -0.34 -27.07 5.16
N TYR A 2 0.29 -25.93 5.50
CA TYR A 2 -0.31 -24.58 5.48
C TYR A 2 0.66 -23.59 4.80
N PHE A 3 1.01 -23.85 3.53
CA PHE A 3 2.03 -23.06 2.82
C PHE A 3 1.57 -22.44 1.50
N PHE A 4 0.27 -22.45 1.18
CA PHE A 4 -0.20 -22.03 -0.16
C PHE A 4 -1.22 -20.89 -0.22
N LYS A 5 -1.54 -20.21 0.89
CA LYS A 5 -2.60 -19.18 0.90
C LYS A 5 -2.14 -17.71 0.97
N ILE A 6 -0.84 -17.41 0.92
CA ILE A 6 -0.32 -16.03 1.04
C ILE A 6 -0.04 -15.36 -0.31
N TRP A 7 0.08 -16.13 -1.40
CA TRP A 7 0.47 -15.58 -2.72
C TRP A 7 -0.61 -14.78 -3.47
N ALA A 8 -1.87 -14.78 -3.01
CA ALA A 8 -2.96 -14.04 -3.66
C ALA A 8 -3.17 -12.62 -3.10
N PHE A 9 -2.59 -12.27 -1.95
CA PHE A 9 -2.77 -10.95 -1.33
C PHE A 9 -1.73 -9.91 -1.78
N SER A 10 -0.64 -10.34 -2.43
CA SER A 10 0.45 -9.46 -2.87
C SER A 10 0.21 -8.76 -4.22
N LEU A 11 -0.82 -9.18 -4.98
CA LEU A 11 -1.00 -8.70 -6.36
C LEU A 11 -1.72 -7.34 -6.45
N LEU A 12 -2.59 -6.98 -5.49
CA LEU A 12 -3.39 -5.76 -5.58
C LEU A 12 -2.57 -4.45 -5.38
N CYS A 13 -1.44 -4.48 -4.67
CA CYS A 13 -0.53 -3.32 -4.66
C CYS A 13 0.26 -3.16 -5.97
N ILE A 14 0.47 -4.26 -6.71
CA ILE A 14 1.28 -4.30 -7.94
C ILE A 14 0.43 -4.02 -9.17
N ASP A 15 -0.84 -4.45 -9.19
CA ASP A 15 -1.78 -4.21 -10.28
C ASP A 15 -1.99 -2.70 -10.53
N PHE A 16 -1.89 -1.86 -9.50
CA PHE A 16 -1.92 -0.40 -9.64
C PHE A 16 -0.74 0.18 -10.45
N LEU A 17 0.45 -0.40 -10.33
CA LEU A 17 1.62 -0.02 -11.14
C LEU A 17 1.49 -0.53 -12.58
N LEU A 18 0.84 -1.68 -12.80
CA LEU A 18 0.66 -2.30 -14.11
C LEU A 18 -0.52 -1.71 -14.91
N ALA A 19 -1.58 -1.24 -14.25
CA ALA A 19 -2.74 -0.62 -14.90
C ALA A 19 -2.40 0.66 -15.69
N LEU A 20 -1.23 1.26 -15.45
CA LEU A 20 -0.71 2.38 -16.24
C LEU A 20 -0.22 1.96 -17.65
N VAL A 21 -0.11 0.66 -17.95
CA VAL A 21 0.59 0.15 -19.13
C VAL A 21 -0.34 -0.34 -20.25
N ASP A 22 -1.62 -0.68 -19.99
CA ASP A 22 -2.46 -1.36 -20.98
C ASP A 22 -3.43 -0.48 -21.80
N ASN A 23 -3.44 -0.74 -23.11
CA ASN A 23 -3.75 0.18 -24.20
C ASN A 23 -5.15 -0.05 -24.80
N THR A 24 -6.22 0.37 -24.12
CA THR A 24 -7.56 0.53 -24.72
C THR A 24 -7.97 2.00 -24.78
N THR A 25 -8.03 2.56 -25.98
CA THR A 25 -7.97 4.02 -26.25
C THR A 25 -9.20 4.84 -25.87
N GLU A 26 -10.38 4.25 -25.69
CA GLU A 26 -11.60 5.00 -25.32
C GLU A 26 -11.81 5.04 -23.80
N THR A 27 -11.72 3.90 -23.11
CA THR A 27 -11.77 3.83 -21.65
C THR A 27 -10.65 4.67 -21.03
N TYR A 28 -9.44 4.63 -21.62
CA TYR A 28 -8.29 5.39 -21.16
C TYR A 28 -8.49 6.90 -21.23
N LYS A 29 -9.19 7.42 -22.25
CA LYS A 29 -9.48 8.86 -22.34
C LYS A 29 -10.41 9.32 -21.23
N SER A 30 -11.48 8.56 -20.97
CA SER A 30 -12.40 8.88 -19.87
C SER A 30 -11.69 8.86 -18.53
N THR A 31 -10.84 7.85 -18.28
CA THR A 31 -10.05 7.77 -17.04
C THR A 31 -9.05 8.91 -16.93
N ILE A 32 -8.35 9.27 -18.02
CA ILE A 32 -7.44 10.43 -18.03
C ILE A 32 -8.16 11.73 -17.72
N ASP A 33 -9.33 11.95 -18.31
CA ASP A 33 -10.05 13.21 -18.13
C ASP A 33 -10.59 13.31 -16.69
N SER A 34 -11.06 12.20 -16.10
CA SER A 34 -11.36 12.12 -14.66
C SER A 34 -10.12 12.37 -13.79
N LEU A 35 -8.96 11.79 -14.15
CA LEU A 35 -7.70 12.02 -13.42
C LEU A 35 -7.24 13.48 -13.52
N LYS A 36 -7.41 14.14 -14.66
CA LYS A 36 -7.06 15.56 -14.80
C LYS A 36 -7.93 16.45 -13.92
N GLU A 37 -9.24 16.21 -13.91
CA GLU A 37 -10.16 16.95 -13.05
C GLU A 37 -9.83 16.76 -11.55
N MET A 38 -9.37 15.57 -11.17
CA MET A 38 -8.85 15.29 -9.83
C MET A 38 -7.58 16.11 -9.51
N VAL A 39 -6.63 16.15 -10.45
CA VAL A 39 -5.34 16.82 -10.26
C VAL A 39 -5.51 18.34 -10.10
N GLU A 40 -6.43 18.96 -10.83
CA GLU A 40 -6.62 20.43 -10.79
C GLU A 40 -7.14 20.96 -9.46
N ASN A 41 -7.90 20.14 -8.71
CA ASN A 41 -8.55 20.56 -7.46
C ASN A 41 -7.89 19.98 -6.19
N SER A 42 -6.83 19.19 -6.34
CA SER A 42 -6.17 18.51 -5.24
C SER A 42 -4.93 19.25 -4.74
N THR A 43 -4.55 18.98 -3.49
CA THR A 43 -3.30 19.48 -2.91
C THR A 43 -2.11 19.01 -3.73
N SER A 44 -1.29 19.95 -4.22
CA SER A 44 -0.04 19.63 -4.90
C SER A 44 1.07 19.23 -3.91
N CYS A 45 2.12 18.58 -4.41
CA CYS A 45 3.34 18.32 -3.62
C CYS A 45 3.98 19.63 -3.15
N GLU A 46 3.95 20.67 -3.99
CA GLU A 46 4.48 21.98 -3.71
C GLU A 46 3.71 22.66 -2.57
N ASP A 47 2.38 22.59 -2.59
CA ASP A 47 1.52 23.10 -1.52
C ASP A 47 1.73 22.31 -0.22
N LEU A 48 1.79 20.98 -0.32
CA LEU A 48 2.00 20.10 0.83
C LEU A 48 3.31 20.43 1.55
N LEU A 49 4.40 20.60 0.79
CA LEU A 49 5.74 20.84 1.30
C LEU A 49 6.04 22.32 1.61
N SER A 50 5.06 23.22 1.40
CA SER A 50 5.25 24.64 1.71
C SER A 50 5.62 24.85 3.20
N ASN A 51 6.73 25.55 3.43
CA ASN A 51 7.30 25.81 4.76
C ASN A 51 7.61 24.55 5.60
N TYR A 52 7.87 23.42 4.95
CA TYR A 52 8.21 22.17 5.63
C TYR A 52 9.70 21.84 5.49
N THR A 53 10.27 21.24 6.54
CA THR A 53 11.62 20.69 6.53
C THR A 53 11.54 19.24 6.98
N PHE A 54 11.89 18.33 6.08
CA PHE A 54 11.87 16.90 6.35
C PHE A 54 13.04 16.50 7.25
N ASP A 55 12.75 15.76 8.33
CA ASP A 55 13.75 15.09 9.16
C ASP A 55 13.56 13.58 9.09
N GLN A 56 14.51 12.88 8.48
CA GLN A 56 14.49 11.43 8.31
C GLN A 56 14.35 10.66 9.63
N LYS A 57 14.85 11.23 10.74
CA LYS A 57 14.79 10.56 12.06
C LYS A 57 13.37 10.43 12.58
N THR A 58 12.44 11.23 12.05
CA THR A 58 11.03 11.19 12.47
C THR A 58 10.27 10.02 11.86
N VAL A 59 10.80 9.38 10.80
CA VAL A 59 10.13 8.28 10.08
C VAL A 59 10.80 6.92 10.26
N ILE A 60 12.11 6.90 10.53
CA ILE A 60 12.91 5.68 10.70
C ILE A 60 12.50 4.93 11.98
N ASP A 61 12.52 3.60 11.93
CA ASP A 61 12.24 2.70 13.06
C ASP A 61 10.84 2.87 13.68
N VAL A 62 9.87 3.31 12.88
CA VAL A 62 8.45 3.42 13.24
C VAL A 62 7.63 2.52 12.31
N ASP A 63 6.70 1.75 12.89
CA ASP A 63 5.73 0.95 12.14
C ASP A 63 4.53 1.82 11.77
N TRP A 64 4.47 2.25 10.52
CA TRP A 64 3.46 3.15 9.99
C TRP A 64 2.30 2.37 9.37
N LYS A 65 1.11 2.41 9.96
CA LYS A 65 -0.11 1.79 9.39
C LYS A 65 -0.95 2.84 8.67
N MET A 66 -1.44 2.49 7.49
CA MET A 66 -2.36 3.33 6.72
C MET A 66 -3.73 3.42 7.38
N PHE A 67 -4.23 4.65 7.56
CA PHE A 67 -5.58 4.90 8.11
C PHE A 67 -6.49 5.68 7.16
N PHE A 68 -5.90 6.41 6.21
CA PHE A 68 -6.63 7.23 5.26
C PHE A 68 -5.91 7.23 3.91
N TYR A 69 -6.67 7.28 2.83
CA TYR A 69 -6.14 7.32 1.47
C TYR A 69 -7.06 8.15 0.58
N TRP A 70 -6.47 8.74 -0.44
CA TRP A 70 -7.23 9.39 -1.49
C TRP A 70 -6.70 8.91 -2.83
N ASN A 71 -7.19 7.74 -3.21
CA ASN A 71 -6.88 7.09 -4.47
C ASN A 71 -8.20 6.72 -5.16
N TYR A 72 -8.12 6.48 -6.46
CA TYR A 72 -9.24 5.96 -7.24
C TYR A 72 -9.56 4.51 -6.86
N ASP A 73 -8.54 3.73 -6.51
CA ASP A 73 -8.63 2.30 -6.23
C ASP A 73 -8.60 1.99 -4.73
N ASP A 74 -9.33 0.94 -4.35
CA ASP A 74 -9.39 0.41 -3.00
C ASP A 74 -8.30 -0.66 -2.85
N GLY A 75 -7.19 -0.29 -2.22
CA GLY A 75 -6.08 -1.20 -1.94
C GLY A 75 -6.16 -1.76 -0.52
N PRO A 76 -5.48 -2.86 -0.17
CA PRO A 76 -5.44 -3.32 1.22
C PRO A 76 -4.63 -2.34 2.11
N SER A 77 -5.01 -2.24 3.39
CA SER A 77 -4.18 -1.56 4.39
C SER A 77 -2.84 -2.29 4.55
N CYS A 78 -1.74 -1.54 4.46
CA CYS A 78 -0.38 -2.07 4.62
C CYS A 78 0.40 -1.29 5.68
N VAL A 79 1.40 -1.96 6.25
CA VAL A 79 2.35 -1.37 7.20
C VAL A 79 3.62 -1.00 6.45
N PHE A 80 4.10 0.22 6.65
CA PHE A 80 5.33 0.75 6.08
C PHE A 80 6.41 0.84 7.16
N LYS A 81 7.63 0.46 6.81
CA LYS A 81 8.83 0.66 7.63
C LYS A 81 9.86 1.43 6.83
N PHE A 82 10.51 2.39 7.48
CA PHE A 82 11.60 3.16 6.88
C PHE A 82 12.90 2.87 7.61
N SER A 83 13.98 2.71 6.85
CA SER A 83 15.32 2.50 7.36
C SER A 83 16.35 3.28 6.54
N PRO A 84 17.56 3.53 7.08
CA PRO A 84 18.67 4.01 6.26
C PRO A 84 19.06 2.98 5.19
N PRO A 85 19.33 3.39 3.95
CA PRO A 85 19.71 2.45 2.89
C PRO A 85 21.13 1.90 3.14
N TYR A 86 21.26 0.58 3.14
CA TYR A 86 22.56 -0.08 3.24
C TYR A 86 23.39 0.13 1.95
N PRO A 87 24.71 0.33 2.03
CA PRO A 87 25.56 0.52 0.85
C PRO A 87 25.42 -0.58 -0.21
N VAL A 88 25.37 -1.84 0.22
CA VAL A 88 25.20 -3.01 -0.67
C VAL A 88 23.89 -2.94 -1.46
N LEU A 89 22.83 -2.42 -0.84
CA LEU A 89 21.53 -2.28 -1.48
C LEU A 89 21.54 -1.16 -2.52
N ILE A 90 22.18 -0.03 -2.20
CA ILE A 90 22.37 1.08 -3.15
C ILE A 90 23.18 0.60 -4.36
N ASP A 91 24.26 -0.16 -4.13
CA ASP A 91 25.10 -0.70 -5.19
C ASP A 91 24.31 -1.64 -6.11
N ARG A 92 23.45 -2.50 -5.54
CA ARG A 92 22.56 -3.38 -6.31
C ARG A 92 21.61 -2.60 -7.21
N TYR A 93 20.87 -1.64 -6.65
CA TYR A 93 19.96 -0.78 -7.42
C TYR A 93 20.70 -0.06 -8.55
N ARG A 94 21.89 0.46 -8.25
CA ARG A 94 22.74 1.16 -9.22
C ARG A 94 23.26 0.27 -10.34
N SER A 95 23.60 -0.99 -10.06
CA SER A 95 24.20 -1.89 -11.06
C SER A 95 23.17 -2.59 -11.94
N GLU A 96 22.00 -2.88 -11.39
CA GLU A 96 20.97 -3.69 -12.06
C GLU A 96 19.93 -2.83 -12.78
N LEU A 97 19.66 -1.60 -12.31
CA LEU A 97 18.61 -0.74 -12.88
C LEU A 97 19.19 0.32 -13.82
N ASN A 98 18.64 0.42 -15.03
CA ASN A 98 18.97 1.45 -16.00
C ASN A 98 17.85 2.50 -16.11
N ILE A 99 17.68 3.31 -15.07
CA ILE A 99 16.55 4.24 -14.95
C ILE A 99 16.79 5.51 -15.79
N THR A 100 15.78 5.90 -16.56
CA THR A 100 15.77 7.16 -17.30
C THR A 100 14.71 8.12 -16.73
N PRO A 101 15.08 9.35 -16.33
CA PRO A 101 16.43 9.94 -16.39
C PRO A 101 17.37 9.39 -15.29
N PRO A 102 18.70 9.57 -15.43
CA PRO A 102 19.68 9.04 -14.49
C PRO A 102 19.48 9.49 -13.04
N VAL A 103 19.59 8.54 -12.12
CA VAL A 103 19.43 8.76 -10.68
C VAL A 103 20.79 9.01 -10.03
N ASN A 104 20.89 10.06 -9.19
CA ASN A 104 22.05 10.25 -8.33
C ASN A 104 21.90 9.41 -7.05
N TRP A 105 22.42 8.20 -7.10
CA TRP A 105 22.34 7.24 -5.99
C TRP A 105 23.01 7.70 -4.69
N ASN A 106 23.91 8.68 -4.72
CA ASN A 106 24.51 9.24 -3.50
C ASN A 106 23.50 10.06 -2.67
N ASN A 107 22.36 10.42 -3.26
CA ASN A 107 21.25 11.09 -2.60
C ASN A 107 20.22 10.10 -2.03
N SER A 108 20.52 8.80 -1.98
CA SER A 108 19.64 7.81 -1.37
C SER A 108 19.68 7.99 0.15
N ILE A 109 18.56 8.36 0.76
CA ILE A 109 18.51 8.66 2.20
C ILE A 109 17.60 7.72 3.00
N LEU A 110 16.64 7.08 2.34
CA LEU A 110 15.69 6.17 2.97
C LEU A 110 15.48 4.94 2.10
N PHE A 111 15.28 3.81 2.75
CA PHE A 111 14.75 2.59 2.19
C PHE A 111 13.41 2.31 2.86
N MET A 112 12.40 1.98 2.05
CA MET A 112 11.04 1.73 2.49
C MET A 112 10.70 0.27 2.20
N GLU A 113 10.06 -0.38 3.16
CA GLU A 113 9.52 -1.74 3.02
C GLU A 113 8.06 -1.75 3.46
N THR A 114 7.22 -2.50 2.76
CA THR A 114 5.82 -2.71 3.13
C THR A 114 5.60 -4.14 3.64
N SER A 115 4.50 -4.35 4.36
CA SER A 115 4.05 -5.69 4.76
C SER A 115 3.56 -6.57 3.59
N THR A 116 3.54 -6.04 2.38
CA THR A 116 3.12 -6.72 1.14
C THR A 116 4.31 -7.04 0.23
N ASP A 117 5.52 -7.13 0.81
CA ASP A 117 6.78 -7.43 0.11
C ASP A 117 7.16 -6.43 -1.00
N VAL A 118 6.56 -5.22 -0.98
CA VAL A 118 7.01 -4.11 -1.83
C VAL A 118 8.08 -3.34 -1.08
N SER A 119 9.18 -3.06 -1.77
CA SER A 119 10.23 -2.21 -1.22
C SER A 119 10.62 -1.11 -2.20
N ALA A 120 11.17 0.00 -1.70
CA ALA A 120 11.58 1.09 -2.55
C ALA A 120 12.76 1.87 -1.98
N MET A 121 13.63 2.32 -2.89
CA MET A 121 14.70 3.27 -2.60
C MET A 121 14.16 4.70 -2.76
N LEU A 122 14.34 5.53 -1.73
CA LEU A 122 13.94 6.94 -1.75
C LEU A 122 15.19 7.82 -1.92
N VAL A 123 15.27 8.47 -3.07
CA VAL A 123 16.37 9.36 -3.46
C VAL A 123 15.92 10.80 -3.34
N SER A 124 16.62 11.60 -2.54
CA SER A 124 16.25 13.00 -2.28
C SER A 124 16.37 13.86 -3.55
N THR A 125 15.42 14.77 -3.74
CA THR A 125 15.52 15.82 -4.75
C THR A 125 16.14 17.08 -4.16
N ASP A 126 16.07 18.18 -4.91
CA ASP A 126 16.41 19.54 -4.48
C ASP A 126 15.37 20.14 -3.50
N VAL A 127 14.16 19.56 -3.43
CA VAL A 127 13.08 20.02 -2.55
C VAL A 127 13.02 19.11 -1.32
N LEU A 128 13.13 19.70 -0.13
CA LEU A 128 13.09 18.97 1.13
C LEU A 128 11.74 18.26 1.32
N GLY A 129 11.79 16.97 1.61
CA GLY A 129 10.60 16.12 1.72
C GLY A 129 10.06 15.63 0.38
N LYS A 130 10.66 16.00 -0.75
CA LYS A 130 10.35 15.41 -2.06
C LYS A 130 11.39 14.36 -2.43
N PHE A 131 10.93 13.22 -2.92
CA PHE A 131 11.72 12.04 -3.20
C PHE A 131 11.39 11.47 -4.57
N ARG A 132 12.42 10.94 -5.23
CA ARG A 132 12.25 9.96 -6.31
C ARG A 132 12.21 8.59 -5.68
N ILE A 133 11.09 7.89 -5.87
CA ILE A 133 10.85 6.56 -5.35
C ILE A 133 11.10 5.56 -6.46
N ILE A 134 11.97 4.59 -6.18
CA ILE A 134 12.36 3.53 -7.10
C ILE A 134 11.94 2.21 -6.46
N SER A 135 10.83 1.67 -6.94
CA SER A 135 10.25 0.42 -6.45
C SER A 135 11.13 -0.79 -6.81
N SER A 136 11.10 -1.84 -5.99
CA SER A 136 11.67 -3.14 -6.32
C SER A 136 11.02 -3.81 -7.53
N THR A 137 9.84 -3.38 -7.93
CA THR A 137 9.23 -3.82 -9.20
C THR A 137 10.03 -3.37 -10.43
N ALA A 138 10.88 -2.35 -10.30
CA ALA A 138 11.74 -1.88 -11.40
C ALA A 138 12.82 -2.90 -11.83
N PHE A 139 13.08 -3.92 -11.01
CA PHE A 139 13.97 -5.02 -11.39
C PHE A 139 13.31 -6.00 -12.38
N GLU A 140 11.98 -6.03 -12.41
CA GLU A 140 11.21 -6.96 -13.26
C GLU A 140 10.66 -6.26 -14.50
N VAL A 141 10.33 -4.97 -14.36
CA VAL A 141 9.74 -4.16 -15.42
C VAL A 141 10.55 -2.88 -15.58
N ASP A 142 10.83 -2.48 -16.82
CA ASP A 142 11.50 -1.21 -17.09
C ASP A 142 10.57 -0.03 -16.75
N THR A 143 10.63 0.43 -15.51
CA THR A 143 9.81 1.51 -14.98
C THR A 143 10.66 2.69 -14.57
N SER A 144 10.21 3.89 -14.94
CA SER A 144 10.76 5.13 -14.40
C SER A 144 10.51 5.25 -12.89
N TYR A 145 11.29 6.11 -12.22
CA TYR A 145 10.97 6.48 -10.85
C TYR A 145 9.67 7.31 -10.81
N THR A 146 9.04 7.33 -9.64
CA THR A 146 7.90 8.21 -9.36
C THR A 146 8.33 9.30 -8.36
N GLU A 147 7.86 10.53 -8.52
CA GLU A 147 8.09 11.58 -7.52
C GLU A 147 6.99 11.56 -6.46
N MET A 148 7.39 11.57 -5.18
CA MET A 148 6.48 11.65 -4.05
C MET A 148 6.95 12.69 -3.04
N ALA A 149 5.99 13.40 -2.45
CA ALA A 149 6.19 14.25 -1.28
C ALA A 149 5.86 13.48 -0.01
N ILE A 150 6.73 13.62 1.00
CA ILE A 150 6.60 13.00 2.30
C ILE A 150 6.66 14.09 3.37
N LYS A 151 5.63 14.13 4.23
CA LYS A 151 5.49 15.13 5.29
C LYS A 151 4.99 14.51 6.57
N VAL A 152 5.66 14.79 7.68
CA VAL A 152 5.15 14.49 9.03
C VAL A 152 4.39 15.71 9.54
N VAL A 153 3.15 15.51 9.95
CA VAL A 153 2.27 16.54 10.52
C VAL A 153 1.87 16.18 11.96
N PRO A 154 1.60 17.17 12.83
CA PRO A 154 1.07 16.89 14.16
C PRO A 154 -0.20 16.02 14.11
N PRO A 155 -0.42 15.11 15.08
CA PRO A 155 0.41 14.82 16.26
C PRO A 155 1.58 13.84 15.98
N GLY A 156 1.84 13.53 14.71
CA GLY A 156 2.84 12.55 14.28
C GLY A 156 2.33 11.65 13.15
N TYR A 157 1.45 12.16 12.28
CA TYR A 157 0.97 11.44 11.11
C TYR A 157 1.91 11.70 9.92
N LEU A 158 2.09 10.69 9.09
CA LEU A 158 2.93 10.74 7.91
C LEU A 158 2.05 10.78 6.66
N ILE A 159 2.22 11.81 5.84
CA ILE A 159 1.57 11.97 4.54
C ILE A 159 2.56 11.53 3.48
N MET A 160 2.12 10.67 2.57
CA MET A 160 2.82 10.33 1.33
C MET A 160 1.92 10.69 0.15
N LEU A 161 2.35 11.62 -0.70
CA LEU A 161 1.59 12.14 -1.83
C LEU A 161 2.38 11.99 -3.12
N GLN A 162 1.83 11.35 -4.13
CA GLN A 162 2.43 11.25 -5.45
C GLN A 162 2.24 12.55 -6.25
N CYS A 163 3.28 13.01 -6.95
CA CYS A 163 3.30 14.36 -7.48
C CYS A 163 2.64 14.58 -8.85
N ASP A 164 2.42 13.56 -9.67
CA ASP A 164 1.83 13.75 -11.00
C ASP A 164 0.30 13.61 -10.98
N PHE A 165 -0.18 12.57 -10.28
CA PHE A 165 -1.57 12.14 -10.20
C PHE A 165 -2.23 12.53 -8.88
N ARG A 166 -1.48 13.03 -7.90
CA ARG A 166 -1.98 13.52 -6.60
C ARG A 166 -2.69 12.47 -5.75
N PHE A 167 -2.50 11.18 -6.03
CA PHE A 167 -2.92 10.12 -5.11
C PHE A 167 -1.98 10.06 -3.90
N GLY A 168 -2.50 9.62 -2.77
CA GLY A 168 -1.67 9.50 -1.59
C GLY A 168 -2.35 8.80 -0.43
N PHE A 169 -1.58 8.68 0.64
CA PHE A 169 -1.93 7.95 1.83
C PHE A 169 -1.53 8.76 3.06
N ALA A 170 -2.29 8.63 4.12
CA ALA A 170 -1.90 9.06 5.45
C ALA A 170 -1.72 7.85 6.36
N LEU A 171 -0.60 7.87 7.05
CA LEU A 171 -0.12 6.80 7.91
C LEU A 171 0.00 7.34 9.34
N ALA A 172 -0.27 6.49 10.31
CA ALA A 172 -0.03 6.78 11.72
C ALA A 172 0.89 5.69 12.28
N PRO A 173 1.70 6.00 13.31
CA PRO A 173 2.34 4.97 14.11
C PRO A 173 1.28 3.99 14.62
N TYR A 174 1.58 2.70 14.61
CA TYR A 174 0.61 1.66 14.97
C TYR A 174 -0.08 1.90 16.33
N ASP A 175 0.66 2.41 17.31
CA ASP A 175 0.19 2.75 18.66
C ASP A 175 -0.60 4.07 18.75
N LYS A 176 -0.61 4.86 17.68
CA LYS A 176 -1.26 6.18 17.58
C LYS A 176 -2.27 6.26 16.44
N MET A 177 -2.80 5.11 16.01
CA MET A 177 -3.89 5.07 15.04
C MET A 177 -5.08 5.89 15.54
N PRO A 178 -5.68 6.75 14.71
CA PRO A 178 -6.91 7.43 15.09
C PRO A 178 -8.01 6.40 15.29
N ASN A 179 -8.88 6.63 16.27
CA ASN A 179 -10.09 5.84 16.41
C ASN A 179 -11.16 6.34 15.42
N GLU A 180 -12.20 5.53 15.21
CA GLU A 180 -13.31 5.85 14.33
C GLU A 180 -13.97 7.20 14.64
N LYS A 181 -14.06 7.57 15.92
CA LYS A 181 -14.70 8.82 16.36
C LYS A 181 -13.88 10.08 16.05
N ASN A 182 -12.57 9.93 15.88
CA ASN A 182 -11.61 11.01 15.72
C ASN A 182 -11.02 11.03 14.30
N ILE A 183 -11.51 10.18 13.39
CA ILE A 183 -10.92 10.06 12.05
C ILE A 183 -11.13 11.33 11.23
N ASP A 184 -12.30 11.95 11.31
CA ASP A 184 -12.59 13.21 10.61
C ASP A 184 -11.68 14.33 11.09
N GLU A 185 -11.40 14.40 12.40
CA GLU A 185 -10.46 15.35 12.98
C GLU A 185 -9.02 15.07 12.53
N ALA A 186 -8.63 13.79 12.50
CA ALA A 186 -7.32 13.37 12.01
C ALA A 186 -7.12 13.74 10.53
N VAL A 187 -8.12 13.48 9.69
CA VAL A 187 -8.12 13.83 8.26
C VAL A 187 -8.08 15.34 8.06
N HIS A 188 -8.88 16.09 8.81
CA HIS A 188 -8.85 17.56 8.79
C HIS A 188 -7.46 18.11 9.14
N THR A 189 -6.76 17.48 10.09
CA THR A 189 -5.41 17.88 10.52
C THR A 189 -4.36 17.69 9.41
N LEU A 190 -4.58 16.78 8.45
CA LEU A 190 -3.69 16.58 7.31
C LEU A 190 -3.66 17.81 6.38
N GLY A 191 -4.74 18.59 6.34
CA GLY A 191 -4.86 19.78 5.49
C GLY A 191 -4.86 19.46 3.99
N ILE A 192 -5.24 18.24 3.61
CA ILE A 192 -5.25 17.77 2.22
C ILE A 192 -6.62 18.05 1.59
N LYS A 193 -6.59 18.63 0.40
CA LYS A 193 -7.76 18.80 -0.46
C LYS A 193 -7.74 17.68 -1.50
N SER A 194 -8.79 16.89 -1.54
CA SER A 194 -9.01 15.87 -2.57
C SER A 194 -10.52 15.62 -2.70
N ASN A 195 -10.94 15.23 -3.90
CA ASN A 195 -12.33 14.88 -4.20
C ASN A 195 -12.66 13.42 -3.83
N TYR A 196 -11.65 12.60 -3.51
CA TYR A 196 -11.77 11.16 -3.32
C TYR A 196 -11.21 10.73 -1.95
N ASN A 197 -11.83 11.21 -0.87
CA ASN A 197 -11.39 10.91 0.48
C ASN A 197 -12.02 9.58 0.95
N LYS A 198 -11.20 8.55 1.19
CA LYS A 198 -11.63 7.25 1.71
C LYS A 198 -10.81 6.86 2.95
N THR A 199 -11.40 6.05 3.83
CA THR A 199 -10.77 5.67 5.11
C THR A 199 -10.88 4.17 5.34
N TYR A 200 -9.77 3.51 5.69
CA TYR A 200 -9.75 2.07 5.94
C TYR A 200 -10.43 1.64 7.24
N ILE A 201 -10.59 2.56 8.19
CA ILE A 201 -11.14 2.22 9.52
C ILE A 201 -12.59 1.74 9.41
N TYR A 202 -13.35 2.29 8.47
CA TYR A 202 -14.73 1.87 8.23
C TYR A 202 -14.82 0.52 7.53
N GLU A 203 -13.88 0.17 6.66
CA GLU A 203 -13.91 -1.09 5.91
C GLU A 203 -13.60 -2.28 6.80
N GLU A 204 -12.52 -2.24 7.60
CA GLU A 204 -12.20 -3.30 8.55
C GLU A 204 -13.36 -3.56 9.54
N PHE A 205 -14.06 -2.49 9.95
CA PHE A 205 -15.21 -2.60 10.83
C PHE A 205 -16.43 -3.24 10.13
N ILE A 206 -16.71 -2.86 8.89
CA ILE A 206 -17.80 -3.45 8.11
C ILE A 206 -17.52 -4.92 7.83
N GLU A 207 -16.30 -5.28 7.43
CA GLU A 207 -15.89 -6.67 7.21
C GLU A 207 -15.99 -7.51 8.49
N ALA A 208 -15.53 -6.97 9.62
CA ALA A 208 -15.64 -7.65 10.91
C ALA A 208 -17.12 -7.83 11.33
N GLN A 209 -17.99 -6.85 11.06
CA GLN A 209 -19.42 -7.01 11.29
C GLN A 209 -20.02 -8.07 10.38
N LEU A 210 -19.73 -8.03 9.08
CA LEU A 210 -20.23 -9.01 8.11
C LEU A 210 -19.78 -10.43 8.44
N ALA A 211 -18.51 -10.62 8.81
CA ALA A 211 -18.00 -11.91 9.26
C ALA A 211 -18.71 -12.41 10.52
N ALA A 212 -19.00 -11.54 11.49
CA ALA A 212 -19.76 -11.89 12.68
C ALA A 212 -21.22 -12.28 12.37
N PHE A 213 -21.83 -11.72 11.31
CA PHE A 213 -23.15 -12.13 10.84
C PHE A 213 -23.13 -13.49 10.13
N GLU A 214 -22.06 -13.83 9.39
CA GLU A 214 -21.94 -15.12 8.73
C GLU A 214 -21.76 -16.30 9.70
N GLU A 215 -21.04 -16.10 10.82
CA GLU A 215 -20.82 -17.16 11.81
C GLU A 215 -22.10 -17.60 12.55
N ASP A 216 -23.10 -16.73 12.72
CA ASP A 216 -24.35 -17.10 13.41
C ASP A 216 -25.34 -17.85 12.49
N HIS A 217 -25.09 -17.90 11.19
CA HIS A 217 -25.89 -18.65 10.21
C HIS A 217 -25.30 -20.03 9.85
N LEU A 218 -24.15 -20.39 10.42
CA LEU A 218 -23.49 -21.69 10.19
C LEU A 218 -23.50 -22.59 11.43
N LYS A 219 -24.33 -22.31 12.44
CA LYS A 219 -24.70 -23.39 13.36
C LYS A 219 -25.45 -24.41 12.52
N PRO A 220 -24.88 -25.62 12.31
CA PRO A 220 -25.69 -26.72 11.80
C PRO A 220 -26.86 -26.79 12.77
N ASP A 221 -28.08 -26.76 12.24
CA ASP A 221 -29.19 -27.29 13.01
C ASP A 221 -28.77 -28.73 13.33
N ASP A 222 -28.32 -28.96 14.57
CA ASP A 222 -28.12 -30.28 15.20
C ASP A 222 -29.49 -30.96 15.33
N ASP A 223 -30.26 -30.97 14.25
CA ASP A 223 -31.41 -31.84 14.05
C ASP A 223 -30.85 -33.17 13.56
N VAL A 224 -30.44 -33.95 14.55
CA VAL A 224 -30.88 -35.33 14.76
C VAL A 224 -31.47 -35.97 13.50
N ASP A 225 -30.73 -36.91 12.92
CA ASP A 225 -31.32 -38.22 12.61
C ASP A 225 -30.21 -39.27 12.71
N ASP A 226 -30.30 -40.04 13.79
CA ASP A 226 -29.71 -41.35 13.95
C ASP A 226 -30.07 -42.22 12.73
N VAL A 227 -29.10 -42.53 11.89
CA VAL A 227 -29.19 -43.66 10.96
C VAL A 227 -28.00 -44.56 11.21
N ASP A 228 -28.27 -45.54 12.07
CA ASP A 228 -27.55 -46.80 12.17
C ASP A 228 -27.47 -47.50 10.81
N ASP A 229 -26.53 -48.45 10.74
CA ASP A 229 -26.46 -49.58 9.80
C ASP A 229 -25.66 -49.39 8.50
N ASP A 230 -24.44 -49.93 8.52
CA ASP A 230 -24.06 -51.19 7.84
C ASP A 230 -22.72 -51.13 7.10
N ASP A 231 -21.79 -51.91 7.67
CA ASP A 231 -20.81 -52.79 7.02
C ASP A 231 -20.54 -52.59 5.51
N GLU A 232 -19.30 -52.27 5.15
CA GLU A 232 -18.57 -53.13 4.20
C GLU A 232 -17.05 -52.93 4.28
N GLU A 233 -16.36 -54.02 4.62
CA GLU A 233 -14.93 -54.23 4.49
C GLU A 233 -14.47 -54.02 3.04
N GLY A 234 -13.47 -53.17 2.84
CA GLY A 234 -12.84 -52.96 1.54
C GLY A 234 -11.35 -52.73 1.67
N THR A 235 -10.60 -53.80 1.87
CA THR A 235 -9.14 -53.84 1.68
C THR A 235 -8.77 -53.45 0.26
N ASN A 236 -7.76 -52.60 0.08
CA ASN A 236 -6.73 -52.75 -0.96
C ASN A 236 -5.59 -51.76 -0.67
N GLU A 237 -4.43 -52.22 -0.24
CA GLU A 237 -3.36 -52.91 -0.99
C GLU A 237 -2.26 -51.89 -1.32
N TYR A 238 -1.11 -52.16 -0.72
CA TYR A 238 0.16 -51.47 -0.87
C TYR A 238 0.58 -51.35 -2.35
N MET A 239 1.05 -50.18 -2.76
CA MET A 239 2.01 -50.06 -3.86
C MET A 239 3.22 -49.26 -3.39
N ASP A 240 4.29 -50.00 -3.09
CA ASP A 240 5.67 -49.51 -3.08
C ASP A 240 6.04 -49.08 -4.50
N TRP A 241 6.63 -47.90 -4.64
CA TRP A 241 7.35 -47.49 -5.84
C TRP A 241 8.80 -47.23 -5.46
N GLU A 242 9.69 -48.07 -6.02
CA GLU A 242 11.14 -47.84 -6.09
C GLU A 242 11.49 -46.61 -6.94
#